data_AF-A0A2V7QK91-F1
#
_entry.id   AF-A0A2V7QK91-F1
#
_cell.length_a   1.000
_cell.length_b   1.000
_cell.length_c   1.000
_cell.angle_alpha   90.00
_cell.angle_beta   90.00
_cell.angle_gamma   90.00
#
_symmetry.space_group_name_H-M   'P 1'
#
loop_
_entity.id
_entity.type
_entity.pdbx_description
1 polymer ?
#
loop_
_entity_poly.entity_id
_entity_poly.type
_entity_poly.pdbx_seq_one_letter_code
_entity_poly.pdbx_strand_id
1 'polypeptide(L)'
;MARSGTAASRPAKLAHAGQSGDLSRAQKLELYYYMRLTRSLEERLVNLYRQTKVIGGLFRSLGQEADAVGSAYALDRSKGDVLSPLIRNLGSMLVQGAKPNEIIKQYMAKGDSPTRGRELNIHYGDLVRGFIGQISHLGDMVPVMAGVTLSFRMRKQDRVGLVYVGDGATSTGAFHEGINFAAVQKCPLVVIVENNGYAYSTPLSKQTAAKQLVDKAIGYGIAGERADGNDVIASYEVTKRAVDRARAGGGVTLIELVTYRRKGHAEHDNQSYVPAGEIDRWAGENDPIDRYVKRLLSEDFDRSDLASVDARVKKEIDQATDEAEASPMPDPTDTLVGIYADPPTVAPLWFREGIKSAVEVHERPASWGTHDV
;
A
#
# COMPACT_ATOMS: atom_id res chain seq x y z
N MET A 1 36.09 -11.85 -36.42
CA MET A 1 34.75 -11.77 -35.79
C MET A 1 34.86 -12.34 -34.39
N ALA A 2 35.16 -11.50 -33.40
CA ALA A 2 35.19 -11.92 -32.00
C ALA A 2 33.76 -11.85 -31.43
N ARG A 3 33.22 -12.99 -31.01
CA ARG A 3 31.96 -13.05 -30.26
C ARG A 3 32.21 -12.51 -28.86
N SER A 4 31.81 -11.27 -28.60
CA SER A 4 31.72 -10.75 -27.23
C SER A 4 30.54 -11.45 -26.55
N GLY A 5 30.82 -12.45 -25.74
CA GLY A 5 29.84 -13.04 -24.83
C GLY A 5 29.33 -11.95 -23.90
N THR A 6 28.04 -11.64 -23.99
CA THR A 6 27.32 -10.85 -23.00
C THR A 6 27.37 -11.62 -21.68
N ALA A 7 28.20 -11.16 -20.76
CA ALA A 7 28.19 -11.66 -19.39
C ALA A 7 26.77 -11.45 -18.84
N ALA A 8 26.04 -12.53 -18.61
CA ALA A 8 24.77 -12.47 -17.91
C ALA A 8 24.99 -11.72 -16.59
N SER A 9 24.22 -10.65 -16.35
CA SER A 9 24.29 -9.88 -15.12
C SER A 9 24.14 -10.85 -13.94
N ARG A 10 25.07 -10.77 -12.98
CA ARG A 10 24.95 -11.55 -11.74
C ARG A 10 23.59 -11.21 -11.10
N PRO A 11 22.82 -12.21 -10.63
CA PRO A 11 21.53 -11.95 -9.99
C PRO A 11 21.74 -10.97 -8.82
N ALA A 12 20.81 -10.02 -8.68
CA ALA A 12 20.85 -9.08 -7.56
C ALA A 12 20.79 -9.87 -6.25
N LYS A 13 21.72 -9.58 -5.33
CA LYS A 13 21.71 -10.19 -4.00
C LYS A 13 20.49 -9.70 -3.24
N LEU A 14 19.81 -10.61 -2.54
CA LEU A 14 18.77 -10.23 -1.58
C LEU A 14 19.46 -9.50 -0.43
N ALA A 15 19.13 -8.22 -0.24
CA ALA A 15 19.59 -7.49 0.94
C ALA A 15 18.84 -7.98 2.18
N HIS A 16 19.60 -8.25 3.25
CA HIS A 16 19.10 -8.40 4.61
C HIS A 16 19.52 -7.17 5.41
N ALA A 17 18.79 -6.85 6.47
CA ALA A 17 19.06 -5.67 7.26
C ALA A 17 20.48 -5.67 7.86
N GLY A 18 21.11 -4.49 7.92
CA GLY A 18 22.33 -4.26 8.69
C GLY A 18 22.07 -4.11 10.19
N GLN A 19 23.11 -3.78 10.96
CA GLN A 19 22.90 -3.16 12.28
C GLN A 19 22.14 -1.86 12.04
N SER A 20 20.95 -1.73 12.63
CA SER A 20 19.97 -0.66 12.40
C SER A 20 20.41 0.71 12.94
N GLY A 21 21.60 1.18 12.59
CA GLY A 21 22.25 2.34 13.22
C GLY A 21 21.44 3.63 13.15
N ASP A 22 20.53 3.75 12.17
CA ASP A 22 19.84 5.00 11.86
C ASP A 22 18.45 5.15 12.51
N LEU A 23 17.86 4.06 13.04
CA LEU A 23 16.53 4.11 13.68
C LEU A 23 16.65 4.18 15.20
N SER A 24 16.07 5.22 15.79
CA SER A 24 15.95 5.34 17.24
C SER A 24 15.07 4.25 17.84
N ARG A 25 15.24 4.02 19.15
CA ARG A 25 14.41 3.07 19.91
C ARG A 25 12.90 3.31 19.74
N ALA A 26 12.47 4.58 19.74
CA ALA A 26 11.07 4.96 19.56
C ALA A 26 10.55 4.58 18.15
N GLN A 27 11.34 4.85 17.11
CA GLN A 27 10.98 4.50 15.73
C GLN A 27 10.91 2.98 15.53
N LYS A 28 11.78 2.21 16.19
CA LYS A 28 11.71 0.75 16.15
C LYS A 28 10.43 0.20 16.77
N LEU A 29 9.97 0.76 17.89
CA LEU A 29 8.65 0.43 18.47
C LEU A 29 7.50 0.92 17.60
N GLU A 30 7.67 2.04 16.90
CA GLU A 30 6.66 2.55 15.97
C GLU A 30 6.45 1.62 14.76
N LEU A 31 7.55 1.08 14.19
CA LEU A 31 7.47 0.04 13.16
C LEU A 31 6.74 -1.21 13.67
N TYR A 32 7.04 -1.66 14.89
CA TYR A 32 6.33 -2.78 15.52
C TYR A 32 4.84 -2.46 15.68
N TYR A 33 4.52 -1.27 16.18
CA TYR A 33 3.16 -0.79 16.34
C TYR A 33 2.38 -0.81 15.03
N TYR A 34 2.91 -0.28 13.92
CA TYR A 34 2.19 -0.28 12.65
C TYR A 34 2.01 -1.68 12.06
N MET A 35 2.98 -2.58 12.19
CA MET A 35 2.81 -3.97 11.76
C MET A 35 1.73 -4.69 12.58
N ARG A 36 1.73 -4.50 13.91
CA ARG A 36 0.72 -5.07 14.80
C ARG A 36 -0.67 -4.48 14.54
N LEU A 37 -0.76 -3.17 14.37
CA LEU A 37 -2.00 -2.48 14.02
C LEU A 37 -2.57 -3.02 12.71
N THR A 38 -1.74 -3.21 11.68
CA THR A 38 -2.13 -3.78 10.38
C THR A 38 -2.70 -5.18 10.56
N ARG A 39 -1.94 -6.11 11.17
CA ARG A 39 -2.35 -7.50 11.39
C ARG A 39 -3.67 -7.59 12.16
N SER A 40 -3.74 -6.90 13.30
CA SER A 40 -4.90 -6.99 14.19
C SER A 40 -6.14 -6.30 13.60
N LEU A 41 -5.98 -5.22 12.83
CA LEU A 41 -7.08 -4.59 12.11
C LEU A 41 -7.64 -5.51 11.03
N GLU A 42 -6.77 -6.18 10.26
CA GLU A 42 -7.23 -7.17 9.27
C GLU A 42 -7.92 -8.37 9.93
N GLU A 43 -7.42 -8.86 11.07
CA GLU A 43 -8.09 -9.92 11.85
C GLU A 43 -9.46 -9.47 12.34
N ARG A 44 -9.61 -8.22 12.78
CA ARG A 44 -10.92 -7.63 13.11
C ARG A 44 -11.85 -7.60 11.89
N LEU A 45 -11.34 -7.19 10.72
CA LEU A 45 -12.11 -7.18 9.48
C LEU A 45 -12.55 -8.59 9.06
N VAL A 46 -11.75 -9.63 9.28
CA VAL A 46 -12.16 -11.03 9.05
C VAL A 46 -13.35 -11.40 9.94
N ASN A 47 -13.32 -11.02 11.22
CA ASN A 47 -14.43 -11.28 12.13
C ASN A 47 -15.71 -10.57 11.66
N LEU A 48 -15.61 -9.30 11.25
CA LEU A 48 -16.73 -8.53 10.72
C LEU A 48 -17.23 -9.10 9.37
N TYR A 49 -16.34 -9.59 8.52
CA TYR A 49 -16.69 -10.25 7.26
C TYR A 49 -17.50 -11.52 7.49
N ARG A 50 -17.11 -12.35 8.47
CA ARG A 50 -17.87 -13.54 8.88
C ARG A 50 -19.24 -13.23 9.49
N GLN A 51 -19.41 -12.01 10.01
CA GLN A 51 -20.68 -11.48 10.50
C GLN A 51 -21.48 -10.75 9.41
N THR A 52 -21.06 -10.84 8.14
CA THR A 52 -21.68 -10.16 6.99
C THR A 52 -21.74 -8.63 7.12
N LYS A 53 -20.86 -8.04 7.93
CA LYS A 53 -20.79 -6.58 8.14
C LYS A 53 -19.85 -5.88 7.17
N VAL A 54 -18.85 -6.60 6.66
CA VAL A 54 -17.99 -6.11 5.56
C VAL A 54 -18.74 -6.26 4.24
N ILE A 55 -18.77 -5.20 3.45
CA ILE A 55 -19.36 -5.18 2.11
C ILE A 55 -18.25 -5.43 1.08
N GLY A 56 -18.50 -6.34 0.14
CA GLY A 56 -17.56 -6.68 -0.92
C GLY A 56 -16.45 -7.66 -0.51
N GLY A 57 -15.30 -7.55 -1.17
CA GLY A 57 -14.14 -8.42 -0.94
C GLY A 57 -13.21 -7.90 0.16
N LEU A 58 -12.66 -8.83 0.95
CA LEU A 58 -11.59 -8.54 1.93
C LEU A 58 -10.25 -9.06 1.41
N PHE A 59 -9.25 -8.18 1.32
CA PHE A 59 -7.92 -8.50 0.80
C PHE A 59 -6.88 -8.20 1.86
N ARG A 60 -6.20 -9.23 2.33
CA ARG A 60 -5.34 -9.16 3.52
C ARG A 60 -3.86 -9.18 3.16
N SER A 61 -3.07 -8.48 3.95
CA SER A 61 -1.61 -8.43 3.89
C SER A 61 -0.94 -9.45 4.80
N LEU A 62 -1.64 -10.49 5.25
CA LEU A 62 -1.07 -11.54 6.10
C LEU A 62 0.25 -12.10 5.51
N GLY A 63 1.37 -11.80 6.18
CA GLY A 63 2.73 -12.17 5.77
C GLY A 63 3.50 -11.10 4.98
N GLN A 64 2.88 -9.96 4.70
CA GLN A 64 3.35 -8.80 3.93
C GLN A 64 3.25 -7.52 4.78
N GLU A 65 3.21 -7.59 6.11
CA GLU A 65 3.06 -6.36 6.91
C GLU A 65 4.34 -5.52 6.90
N ALA A 66 5.50 -6.19 6.88
CA ALA A 66 6.80 -5.54 6.94
C ALA A 66 7.15 -4.76 5.67
N ASP A 67 6.74 -5.22 4.49
CA ASP A 67 7.01 -4.51 3.24
C ASP A 67 6.31 -3.15 3.25
N ALA A 68 4.98 -3.13 3.42
CA ALA A 68 4.16 -1.95 3.35
C ALA A 68 4.48 -0.96 4.48
N VAL A 69 4.72 -1.45 5.69
CA VAL A 69 5.11 -0.59 6.82
C VAL A 69 6.52 -0.04 6.62
N GLY A 70 7.50 -0.91 6.32
CA GLY A 70 8.90 -0.53 6.19
C GLY A 70 9.12 0.47 5.05
N SER A 71 8.55 0.20 3.87
CA SER A 71 8.70 1.11 2.72
C SER A 71 7.97 2.43 2.91
N ALA A 72 6.76 2.44 3.48
CA ALA A 72 6.06 3.69 3.76
C ALA A 72 6.76 4.55 4.82
N TYR A 73 7.39 3.92 5.82
CA TYR A 73 8.11 4.61 6.89
C TYR A 73 9.35 5.36 6.41
N ALA A 74 9.85 5.04 5.21
CA ALA A 74 10.97 5.74 4.58
C ALA A 74 10.57 7.09 3.94
N LEU A 75 9.26 7.37 3.79
CA LEU A 75 8.76 8.63 3.24
C LEU A 75 8.77 9.75 4.28
N ASP A 76 9.01 10.99 3.83
CA ASP A 76 8.98 12.17 4.68
C ASP A 76 7.66 12.93 4.51
N ARG A 77 6.76 12.70 5.48
CA ARG A 77 5.44 13.35 5.53
C ARG A 77 5.53 14.87 5.64
N SER A 78 6.56 15.38 6.33
CA SER A 78 6.73 16.83 6.52
C SER A 78 7.08 17.56 5.23
N LYS A 79 7.62 16.83 4.25
CA LYS A 79 7.90 17.33 2.91
C LYS A 79 6.74 17.15 1.94
N GLY A 80 5.69 16.43 2.33
CA GLY A 80 4.55 16.11 1.48
C GLY A 80 4.84 14.98 0.49
N ASP A 81 5.73 14.05 0.84
CA ASP A 81 5.89 12.81 0.08
C ASP A 81 4.56 12.06 -0.01
N VAL A 82 4.31 11.42 -1.15
CA VAL A 82 3.06 10.73 -1.42
C VAL A 82 3.28 9.27 -1.77
N LEU A 83 2.32 8.41 -1.44
CA LEU A 83 2.28 7.03 -1.90
C LEU A 83 0.98 6.70 -2.63
N SER A 84 1.01 5.69 -3.48
CA SER A 84 -0.20 5.05 -4.01
C SER A 84 -0.15 3.55 -3.66
N PRO A 85 -1.05 3.06 -2.78
CA PRO A 85 -1.04 1.68 -2.31
C PRO A 85 -1.59 0.71 -3.36
N LEU A 86 -1.50 -0.59 -3.08
CA LEU A 86 -2.37 -1.61 -3.64
C LEU A 86 -3.46 -1.95 -2.64
N ILE A 87 -4.43 -2.75 -3.09
CA ILE A 87 -5.51 -3.36 -2.28
C ILE A 87 -5.05 -4.14 -1.04
N ARG A 88 -3.74 -4.32 -0.89
CA ARG A 88 -3.10 -5.08 0.18
C ARG A 88 -2.12 -4.24 1.02
N ASN A 89 -1.97 -2.94 0.77
CA ASN A 89 -0.97 -2.13 1.49
C ASN A 89 -1.60 -1.27 2.58
N LEU A 90 -2.55 -1.83 3.33
CA LEU A 90 -3.19 -1.17 4.47
C LEU A 90 -2.16 -0.57 5.45
N GLY A 91 -1.09 -1.31 5.73
CA GLY A 91 -0.01 -0.84 6.61
C GLY A 91 0.64 0.47 6.15
N SER A 92 0.79 0.65 4.83
CA SER A 92 1.35 1.89 4.27
C SER A 92 0.45 3.11 4.52
N MET A 93 -0.87 2.92 4.43
CA MET A 93 -1.85 3.98 4.70
C MET A 93 -1.89 4.34 6.19
N LEU A 94 -1.78 3.35 7.07
CA LEU A 94 -1.71 3.57 8.52
C LEU A 94 -0.46 4.38 8.91
N VAL A 95 0.69 4.08 8.30
CA VAL A 95 1.93 4.87 8.48
C VAL A 95 1.74 6.31 8.00
N GLN A 96 1.04 6.51 6.87
CA GLN A 96 0.67 7.85 6.40
C GLN A 96 -0.43 8.54 7.23
N GLY A 97 -0.99 7.85 8.22
CA GLY A 97 -1.90 8.44 9.21
C GLY A 97 -3.38 8.18 8.98
N ALA A 98 -3.75 7.26 8.07
CA ALA A 98 -5.09 6.70 8.04
C ALA A 98 -5.45 6.09 9.40
N LYS A 99 -6.73 6.15 9.78
CA LYS A 99 -7.20 5.71 11.09
C LYS A 99 -7.94 4.37 11.00
N PRO A 100 -7.81 3.48 12.01
CA PRO A 100 -8.55 2.23 12.02
C PRO A 100 -10.06 2.39 11.83
N ASN A 101 -10.67 3.43 12.40
CA ASN A 101 -12.11 3.68 12.25
C ASN A 101 -12.50 4.05 10.81
N GLU A 102 -11.69 4.85 10.11
CA GLU A 102 -11.87 5.16 8.68
C GLU A 102 -11.85 3.88 7.84
N ILE A 103 -10.91 2.98 8.13
CA ILE A 103 -10.76 1.70 7.43
C ILE A 103 -11.95 0.77 7.68
N ILE A 104 -12.38 0.61 8.93
CA ILE A 104 -13.51 -0.26 9.27
C ILE A 104 -14.81 0.31 8.66
N LYS A 105 -15.04 1.61 8.80
CA LYS A 105 -16.20 2.30 8.19
C LYS A 105 -16.22 2.14 6.66
N GLN A 106 -15.06 2.25 6.02
CA GLN A 106 -14.91 2.03 4.59
C GLN A 106 -15.29 0.60 4.19
N TYR A 107 -14.74 -0.42 4.87
CA TYR A 107 -15.08 -1.82 4.61
C TYR A 107 -16.55 -2.17 4.92
N MET A 108 -17.18 -1.48 5.87
CA MET A 108 -18.60 -1.62 6.21
C MET A 108 -19.51 -0.72 5.35
N ALA A 109 -18.95 0.01 4.37
CA ALA A 109 -19.65 0.96 3.51
C ALA A 109 -20.53 1.97 4.28
N LYS A 110 -20.02 2.49 5.41
CA LYS A 110 -20.74 3.46 6.25
C LYS A 110 -20.87 4.83 5.56
N GLY A 111 -21.91 5.58 5.91
CA GLY A 111 -22.21 6.88 5.28
C GLY A 111 -21.17 7.95 5.59
N ASP A 112 -20.54 7.86 6.76
CA ASP A 112 -19.43 8.72 7.18
C ASP A 112 -18.05 8.10 6.94
N SER A 113 -17.96 7.03 6.13
CA SER A 113 -16.69 6.50 5.65
C SER A 113 -16.01 7.48 4.67
N PRO A 114 -14.69 7.35 4.43
CA PRO A 114 -13.97 8.22 3.50
C PRO A 114 -14.62 8.36 2.12
N THR A 115 -15.25 7.29 1.63
CA THR A 115 -15.92 7.27 0.31
C THR A 115 -17.44 7.37 0.41
N ARG A 116 -17.99 7.46 1.63
CA ARG A 116 -19.44 7.46 1.89
C ARG A 116 -20.12 6.21 1.33
N GLY A 117 -19.44 5.06 1.43
CA GLY A 117 -19.93 3.77 0.94
C GLY A 117 -20.00 3.60 -0.58
N ARG A 118 -19.39 4.52 -1.35
CA ARG A 118 -19.35 4.43 -2.83
C ARG A 118 -18.26 3.50 -3.36
N GLU A 119 -17.22 3.31 -2.58
CA GLU A 119 -16.11 2.43 -2.93
C GLU A 119 -15.90 1.37 -1.85
N LEU A 120 -15.20 0.31 -2.23
CA LEU A 120 -14.96 -0.86 -1.37
C LEU A 120 -13.47 -0.98 -1.05
N ASN A 121 -13.14 -1.74 0.00
CA ASN A 121 -11.76 -1.94 0.42
C ASN A 121 -11.06 -0.58 0.71
N ILE A 122 -9.74 -0.54 0.74
CA ILE A 122 -8.93 0.65 0.89
C ILE A 122 -8.84 1.51 -0.40
N HIS A 123 -9.84 1.44 -1.29
CA HIS A 123 -9.96 2.31 -2.49
C HIS A 123 -10.39 3.73 -2.12
N TYR A 124 -9.53 4.46 -1.42
CA TYR A 124 -9.74 5.88 -1.14
C TYR A 124 -8.42 6.62 -0.98
N GLY A 125 -8.46 7.94 -1.19
CA GLY A 125 -7.29 8.80 -1.11
C GLY A 125 -7.47 9.91 -0.09
N ASP A 126 -6.34 10.44 0.38
CA ASP A 126 -6.24 11.65 1.19
C ASP A 126 -4.95 12.37 0.76
N LEU A 127 -5.11 13.45 0.00
CA LEU A 127 -3.98 14.21 -0.53
C LEU A 127 -3.24 15.00 0.56
N VAL A 128 -3.90 15.31 1.69
CA VAL A 128 -3.28 16.00 2.82
C VAL A 128 -2.38 15.03 3.58
N ARG A 129 -2.85 13.80 3.80
CA ARG A 129 -2.06 12.74 4.44
C ARG A 129 -1.08 12.05 3.48
N GLY A 130 -1.20 12.30 2.18
CA GLY A 130 -0.23 11.87 1.18
C GLY A 130 -0.41 10.43 0.70
N PHE A 131 -1.63 9.89 0.71
CA PHE A 131 -1.93 8.64 0.01
C PHE A 131 -2.95 8.88 -1.11
N ILE A 132 -2.51 8.62 -2.34
CA ILE A 132 -3.33 8.69 -3.55
C ILE A 132 -4.00 7.33 -3.71
N GLY A 133 -5.33 7.32 -3.55
CA GLY A 133 -6.12 6.11 -3.53
C GLY A 133 -5.91 5.25 -4.76
N GLN A 134 -5.79 3.96 -4.55
CA GLN A 134 -5.64 3.01 -5.65
C GLN A 134 -6.96 2.80 -6.40
N ILE A 135 -6.83 2.27 -7.61
CA ILE A 135 -7.92 1.78 -8.43
C ILE A 135 -7.75 0.29 -8.69
N SER A 136 -8.82 -0.39 -9.07
CA SER A 136 -8.79 -1.83 -9.34
C SER A 136 -7.89 -2.24 -10.52
N HIS A 137 -7.59 -1.32 -11.43
CA HIS A 137 -6.82 -1.59 -12.63
C HIS A 137 -5.33 -1.79 -12.32
N LEU A 138 -4.84 -3.01 -12.54
CA LEU A 138 -3.49 -3.41 -12.16
C LEU A 138 -2.40 -2.68 -12.96
N GLY A 139 -1.48 -2.03 -12.26
CA GLY A 139 -0.35 -1.32 -12.86
C GLY A 139 -0.65 0.11 -13.32
N ASP A 140 -1.93 0.52 -13.40
CA ASP A 140 -2.33 1.85 -13.88
C ASP A 140 -1.90 2.99 -12.96
N MET A 141 -1.69 2.71 -11.67
CA MET A 141 -1.16 3.73 -10.76
C MET A 141 0.30 4.08 -11.04
N VAL A 142 1.05 3.26 -11.78
CA VAL A 142 2.45 3.58 -12.16
C VAL A 142 2.53 4.81 -13.08
N PRO A 143 1.84 4.88 -14.23
CA PRO A 143 1.83 6.09 -15.06
C PRO A 143 1.18 7.29 -14.37
N VAL A 144 0.14 7.08 -13.53
CA VAL A 144 -0.45 8.17 -12.73
C VAL A 144 0.59 8.79 -11.80
N MET A 145 1.31 7.95 -11.04
CA MET A 145 2.34 8.40 -10.11
C MET A 145 3.57 8.97 -10.85
N ALA A 146 3.87 8.51 -12.07
CA ALA A 146 4.85 9.15 -12.93
C ALA A 146 4.46 10.60 -13.26
N GLY A 147 3.19 10.86 -13.59
CA GLY A 147 2.67 12.22 -13.82
C GLY A 147 2.69 13.10 -12.56
N VAL A 148 2.26 12.54 -11.41
CA VAL A 148 2.30 13.24 -10.12
C VAL A 148 3.74 13.66 -9.77
N THR A 149 4.69 12.73 -9.85
CA THR A 149 6.09 13.00 -9.51
C THR A 149 6.82 13.85 -10.55
N LEU A 150 6.41 13.79 -11.83
CA LEU A 150 6.84 14.75 -12.85
C LEU A 150 6.47 16.18 -12.43
N SER A 151 5.28 16.39 -11.87
CA SER A 151 4.88 17.70 -11.38
C SER A 151 5.81 18.22 -10.27
N PHE A 152 6.27 17.35 -9.37
CA PHE A 152 7.22 17.73 -8.30
C PHE A 152 8.53 18.22 -8.90
N ARG A 153 9.08 17.48 -9.88
CA ARG A 153 10.27 17.89 -10.62
C ARG A 153 10.07 19.23 -11.33
N MET A 154 9.01 19.38 -12.12
CA MET A 154 8.75 20.60 -12.90
C MET A 154 8.60 21.83 -12.02
N ARG A 155 8.00 21.66 -10.83
CA ARG A 155 7.80 22.70 -9.83
C ARG A 155 8.97 22.83 -8.83
N LYS A 156 10.06 22.07 -9.02
CA LYS A 156 11.23 22.05 -8.14
C LYS A 156 10.87 21.81 -6.66
N GLN A 157 9.87 20.95 -6.43
CA GLN A 157 9.47 20.55 -5.09
C GLN A 157 10.38 19.43 -4.58
N ASP A 158 10.83 19.57 -3.34
CA ASP A 158 11.58 18.53 -2.62
C ASP A 158 10.61 17.43 -2.15
N ARG A 159 10.02 16.69 -3.09
CA ARG A 159 8.99 15.66 -2.86
C ARG A 159 9.30 14.40 -3.65
N VAL A 160 8.99 13.26 -3.04
CA VAL A 160 9.12 11.93 -3.65
C VAL A 160 7.75 11.25 -3.69
N GLY A 161 7.50 10.49 -4.76
CA GLY A 161 6.37 9.58 -4.84
C GLY A 161 6.80 8.13 -4.67
N LEU A 162 5.94 7.31 -4.06
CA LEU A 162 6.09 5.86 -3.99
C LEU A 162 4.85 5.18 -4.57
N VAL A 163 5.03 4.14 -5.38
CA VAL A 163 3.91 3.37 -5.93
C VAL A 163 4.17 1.88 -5.75
N TYR A 164 3.16 1.17 -5.26
CA TYR A 164 3.21 -0.28 -5.11
C TYR A 164 2.66 -0.97 -6.36
N VAL A 165 3.26 -2.10 -6.73
CA VAL A 165 2.82 -2.97 -7.82
C VAL A 165 3.07 -4.43 -7.44
N GLY A 166 2.08 -5.30 -7.61
CA GLY A 166 2.28 -6.74 -7.36
C GLY A 166 3.09 -7.38 -8.48
N ASP A 167 3.70 -8.54 -8.22
CA ASP A 167 4.39 -9.36 -9.23
C ASP A 167 3.56 -9.53 -10.51
N GLY A 168 2.25 -9.80 -10.35
CA GLY A 168 1.32 -9.93 -11.45
C GLY A 168 1.21 -8.68 -12.32
N ALA A 169 1.07 -7.52 -11.66
CA ALA A 169 0.87 -6.24 -12.31
C ALA A 169 2.11 -5.75 -13.08
N THR A 170 3.30 -6.31 -12.83
CA THR A 170 4.51 -6.04 -13.65
C THR A 170 4.44 -6.56 -15.09
N SER A 171 3.34 -7.24 -15.45
CA SER A 171 3.07 -7.78 -16.79
C SER A 171 2.02 -6.97 -17.56
N THR A 172 1.51 -5.87 -17.01
CA THR A 172 0.56 -5.00 -17.71
C THR A 172 1.27 -3.97 -18.58
N GLY A 173 0.65 -3.58 -19.69
CA GLY A 173 1.17 -2.52 -20.57
C GLY A 173 1.38 -1.20 -19.82
N ALA A 174 0.44 -0.83 -18.95
CA ALA A 174 0.52 0.39 -18.15
C ALA A 174 1.76 0.44 -17.23
N PHE A 175 2.15 -0.69 -16.63
CA PHE A 175 3.41 -0.77 -15.89
C PHE A 175 4.61 -0.44 -16.79
N HIS A 176 4.70 -1.08 -17.96
CA HIS A 176 5.80 -0.88 -18.92
C HIS A 176 5.88 0.55 -19.43
N GLU A 177 4.74 1.13 -19.83
CA GLU A 177 4.66 2.49 -20.35
C GLU A 177 4.96 3.53 -19.27
N GLY A 178 4.36 3.39 -18.09
CA GLY A 178 4.50 4.32 -16.98
C GLY A 178 5.93 4.38 -16.45
N ILE A 179 6.57 3.22 -16.25
CA ILE A 179 7.94 3.18 -15.72
C ILE A 179 8.95 3.70 -16.75
N ASN A 180 8.77 3.39 -18.04
CA ASN A 180 9.62 3.92 -19.10
C ASN A 180 9.50 5.44 -19.21
N PHE A 181 8.28 5.99 -19.19
CA PHE A 181 8.06 7.42 -19.18
C PHE A 181 8.71 8.09 -17.96
N ALA A 182 8.48 7.55 -16.75
CA ALA A 182 9.07 8.05 -15.52
C ALA A 182 10.61 8.04 -15.57
N ALA A 183 11.21 6.99 -16.15
CA ALA A 183 12.65 6.87 -16.32
C ALA A 183 13.22 7.96 -17.23
N VAL A 184 12.65 8.15 -18.43
CA VAL A 184 13.06 9.19 -19.39
C VAL A 184 12.94 10.59 -18.78
N GLN A 185 11.84 10.83 -18.07
CA GLN A 185 11.61 12.11 -17.38
C GLN A 185 12.41 12.25 -16.07
N LYS A 186 13.12 11.19 -15.65
CA LYS A 186 13.84 11.10 -14.38
C LYS A 186 12.95 11.45 -13.18
N CYS A 187 11.67 11.06 -13.17
CA CYS A 187 10.75 11.39 -12.10
C CYS A 187 11.28 10.95 -10.71
N PRO A 188 11.07 11.74 -9.63
CA PRO A 188 11.41 11.36 -8.26
C PRO A 188 10.41 10.31 -7.74
N LEU A 189 10.49 9.10 -8.29
CA LEU A 189 9.54 8.01 -8.07
C LEU A 189 10.25 6.74 -7.59
N VAL A 190 9.73 6.15 -6.53
CA VAL A 190 10.10 4.80 -6.08
C VAL A 190 8.99 3.84 -6.48
N VAL A 191 9.33 2.77 -7.20
CA VAL A 191 8.39 1.71 -7.57
C VAL A 191 8.69 0.47 -6.74
N ILE A 192 7.78 0.11 -5.84
CA ILE A 192 7.88 -1.09 -5.01
C ILE A 192 7.15 -2.24 -5.71
N VAL A 193 7.88 -3.28 -6.07
CA VAL A 193 7.35 -4.54 -6.58
C VAL A 193 7.21 -5.53 -5.43
N GLU A 194 5.99 -5.85 -5.05
CA GLU A 194 5.68 -6.85 -4.02
C GLU A 194 5.65 -8.24 -4.65
N ASN A 195 6.74 -8.97 -4.49
CA ASN A 195 6.91 -10.31 -5.01
C ASN A 195 6.45 -11.33 -3.98
N ASN A 196 5.14 -11.59 -3.93
CA ASN A 196 4.56 -12.60 -3.04
C ASN A 196 4.45 -14.00 -3.67
N GLY A 197 4.94 -14.15 -4.91
CA GLY A 197 5.00 -15.40 -5.65
C GLY A 197 3.76 -15.75 -6.49
N TYR A 198 2.63 -15.04 -6.33
CA TYR A 198 1.37 -15.39 -7.00
C TYR A 198 0.51 -14.18 -7.43
N ALA A 199 0.17 -14.15 -8.71
CA ALA A 199 -0.92 -13.33 -9.25
C ALA A 199 -2.22 -14.13 -9.24
N TYR A 200 -3.07 -13.94 -8.22
CA TYR A 200 -4.20 -14.82 -7.92
C TYR A 200 -3.74 -16.27 -7.76
N SER A 201 -3.96 -17.12 -8.77
CA SER A 201 -3.55 -18.53 -8.84
C SER A 201 -2.36 -18.79 -9.78
N THR A 202 -1.88 -17.76 -10.48
CA THR A 202 -0.76 -17.86 -11.41
C THR A 202 0.55 -17.72 -10.63
N PRO A 203 1.37 -18.78 -10.50
CA PRO A 203 2.68 -18.66 -9.86
C PRO A 203 3.63 -17.82 -10.72
N LEU A 204 4.63 -17.22 -10.09
CA LEU A 204 5.62 -16.35 -10.76
C LEU A 204 6.26 -16.98 -12.01
N SER A 205 6.51 -18.30 -11.99
CA SER A 205 7.07 -19.06 -13.12
C SER A 205 6.19 -19.08 -14.37
N LYS A 206 4.89 -18.82 -14.22
CA LYS A 206 3.93 -18.64 -15.32
C LYS A 206 3.60 -17.17 -15.60
N GLN A 207 4.08 -16.25 -14.75
CA GLN A 207 3.81 -14.82 -14.86
C GLN A 207 4.83 -14.09 -15.73
N THR A 208 6.12 -14.44 -15.60
CA THR A 208 7.21 -13.74 -16.28
C THR A 208 8.39 -14.66 -16.53
N ALA A 209 9.12 -14.42 -17.63
CA ALA A 209 10.38 -15.10 -17.94
C ALA A 209 11.61 -14.43 -17.29
N ALA A 210 11.45 -13.22 -16.75
CA ALA A 210 12.52 -12.55 -16.00
C ALA A 210 12.91 -13.40 -14.77
N LYS A 211 14.21 -13.59 -14.55
CA LYS A 211 14.72 -14.41 -13.43
C LYS A 211 14.39 -13.78 -12.08
N GLN A 212 14.51 -12.46 -11.99
CA GLN A 212 14.08 -11.64 -10.87
C GLN A 212 13.26 -10.47 -11.41
N LEU A 213 12.31 -9.96 -10.62
CA LEU A 213 11.51 -8.81 -11.06
C LEU A 213 12.35 -7.53 -11.10
N VAL A 214 13.36 -7.43 -10.24
CA VAL A 214 14.35 -6.34 -10.27
C VAL A 214 15.15 -6.28 -11.58
N ASP A 215 15.31 -7.41 -12.30
CA ASP A 215 16.03 -7.43 -13.58
C ASP A 215 15.32 -6.55 -14.64
N LYS A 216 14.01 -6.30 -14.49
CA LYS A 216 13.25 -5.40 -15.37
C LYS A 216 13.79 -3.96 -15.32
N ALA A 217 14.39 -3.53 -14.20
CA ALA A 217 14.98 -2.20 -14.05
C ALA A 217 16.04 -1.89 -15.12
N ILE A 218 16.83 -2.90 -15.50
CA ILE A 218 17.90 -2.79 -16.50
C ILE A 218 17.34 -2.33 -17.85
N GLY A 219 16.18 -2.87 -18.25
CA GLY A 219 15.52 -2.55 -19.52
C GLY A 219 15.08 -1.09 -19.64
N TYR A 220 14.89 -0.39 -18.51
CA TYR A 220 14.52 1.02 -18.47
C TYR A 220 15.69 1.95 -18.14
N GLY A 221 16.89 1.41 -17.91
CA GLY A 221 18.07 2.19 -17.51
C GLY A 221 17.95 2.86 -16.14
N ILE A 222 17.16 2.27 -15.21
CA ILE A 222 16.93 2.80 -13.86
C ILE A 222 17.65 1.97 -12.80
N ALA A 223 17.75 2.49 -11.58
CA ALA A 223 18.27 1.71 -10.46
C ALA A 223 17.30 0.57 -10.09
N GLY A 224 17.87 -0.59 -9.76
CA GLY A 224 17.16 -1.75 -9.27
C GLY A 224 17.74 -2.21 -7.93
N GLU A 225 16.90 -2.36 -6.90
CA GLU A 225 17.29 -2.94 -5.62
C GLU A 225 16.36 -4.11 -5.25
N ARG A 226 16.84 -5.04 -4.41
CA ARG A 226 16.07 -6.22 -3.99
C ARG A 226 16.34 -6.51 -2.52
N ALA A 227 15.28 -6.69 -1.74
CA ALA A 227 15.37 -6.92 -0.30
C ALA A 227 14.33 -7.96 0.18
N ASP A 228 14.56 -8.48 1.38
CA ASP A 228 13.61 -9.32 2.09
C ASP A 228 12.42 -8.46 2.56
N GLY A 229 11.24 -8.67 1.95
CA GLY A 229 10.01 -7.95 2.28
C GLY A 229 9.42 -8.35 3.64
N ASN A 230 9.88 -9.47 4.22
CA ASN A 230 9.46 -9.90 5.56
C ASN A 230 10.42 -9.42 6.66
N ASP A 231 11.41 -8.60 6.30
CA ASP A 231 12.25 -7.85 7.23
C ASP A 231 11.93 -6.35 7.08
N VAL A 232 11.25 -5.80 8.10
CA VAL A 232 10.78 -4.39 8.08
C VAL A 232 11.96 -3.40 8.02
N ILE A 233 13.11 -3.76 8.58
CA ILE A 233 14.30 -2.91 8.56
C ILE A 233 14.95 -2.96 7.19
N ALA A 234 15.05 -4.14 6.57
CA ALA A 234 15.56 -4.26 5.20
C ALA A 234 14.68 -3.49 4.21
N SER A 235 13.35 -3.60 4.35
CA SER A 235 12.36 -2.87 3.55
C SER A 235 12.46 -1.34 3.74
N TYR A 236 12.66 -0.89 4.98
CA TYR A 236 12.92 0.52 5.28
C TYR A 236 14.23 1.02 4.66
N GLU A 237 15.34 0.34 4.90
CA GLU A 237 16.68 0.78 4.47
C GLU A 237 16.80 0.88 2.95
N VAL A 238 16.29 -0.13 2.22
CA VAL A 238 16.29 -0.12 0.75
C VAL A 238 15.42 1.01 0.21
N THR A 239 14.25 1.22 0.82
CA THR A 239 13.34 2.28 0.39
C THR A 239 13.90 3.66 0.72
N LYS A 240 14.54 3.82 1.87
CA LYS A 240 15.16 5.09 2.28
C LYS A 240 16.27 5.51 1.32
N ARG A 241 17.13 4.59 0.89
CA ARG A 241 18.14 4.86 -0.14
C ARG A 241 17.52 5.25 -1.48
N ALA A 242 16.45 4.57 -1.89
CA ALA A 242 15.73 4.89 -3.12
C ALA A 242 15.05 6.27 -3.06
N VAL A 243 14.45 6.62 -1.91
CA VAL A 243 13.85 7.94 -1.64
C VAL A 243 14.92 9.02 -1.68
N ASP A 244 16.05 8.83 -1.01
CA ASP A 244 17.16 9.80 -1.00
C ASP A 244 17.73 10.00 -2.41
N ARG A 245 17.88 8.93 -3.19
CA ARG A 245 18.30 8.99 -4.59
C ARG A 245 17.30 9.77 -5.44
N ALA A 246 16.01 9.45 -5.33
CA ALA A 246 14.95 10.10 -6.10
C ALA A 246 14.93 11.61 -5.79
N ARG A 247 15.03 11.95 -4.51
CA ARG A 247 15.10 13.31 -3.99
C ARG A 247 16.31 14.09 -4.50
N ALA A 248 17.46 13.45 -4.56
CA ALA A 248 18.70 14.02 -5.13
C ALA A 248 18.68 14.13 -6.67
N GLY A 249 17.56 13.82 -7.33
CA GLY A 249 17.43 13.89 -8.79
C GLY A 249 17.98 12.67 -9.54
N GLY A 250 18.31 11.59 -8.84
CA GLY A 250 18.77 10.32 -9.38
C GLY A 250 17.70 9.51 -10.12
N GLY A 251 16.48 10.04 -10.19
CA GLY A 251 15.36 9.47 -10.95
C GLY A 251 14.72 8.26 -10.28
N VAL A 252 14.13 7.40 -11.10
CA VAL A 252 13.35 6.26 -10.65
C VAL A 252 14.25 5.17 -10.05
N THR A 253 13.76 4.53 -8.99
CA THR A 253 14.31 3.26 -8.49
C THR A 253 13.20 2.23 -8.42
N LEU A 254 13.44 1.03 -8.97
CA LEU A 254 12.57 -0.13 -8.82
C LEU A 254 13.11 -1.03 -7.72
N ILE A 255 12.29 -1.34 -6.72
CA ILE A 255 12.65 -2.20 -5.59
C ILE A 255 11.80 -3.47 -5.66
N GLU A 256 12.42 -4.63 -5.68
CA GLU A 256 11.73 -5.91 -5.47
C GLU A 256 11.78 -6.29 -4.00
N LEU A 257 10.63 -6.27 -3.32
CA LEU A 257 10.46 -6.80 -1.97
C LEU A 257 9.93 -8.22 -2.05
N VAL A 258 10.74 -9.19 -1.61
CA VAL A 258 10.40 -10.61 -1.67
C VAL A 258 9.66 -11.00 -0.41
N THR A 259 8.41 -11.41 -0.56
CA THR A 259 7.48 -11.65 0.54
C THR A 259 6.60 -12.87 0.21
N TYR A 260 5.54 -13.11 0.98
CA TYR A 260 4.61 -14.19 0.71
C TYR A 260 3.19 -13.92 1.21
N ARG A 261 2.20 -14.22 0.36
CA ARG A 261 0.78 -14.09 0.69
C ARG A 261 0.30 -15.37 1.37
N ARG A 262 0.12 -15.33 2.69
CA ARG A 262 -0.23 -16.52 3.50
C ARG A 262 -1.73 -16.85 3.55
N LYS A 263 -2.51 -16.22 2.69
CA LYS A 263 -3.95 -16.48 2.53
C LYS A 263 -4.30 -16.46 1.05
N GLY A 264 -5.50 -16.91 0.70
CA GLY A 264 -6.07 -16.73 -0.63
C GLY A 264 -6.01 -15.28 -1.10
N HIS A 265 -6.14 -15.06 -2.40
CA HIS A 265 -6.06 -13.74 -3.01
C HIS A 265 -6.98 -12.73 -2.32
N ALA A 266 -8.21 -13.17 -2.02
CA ALA A 266 -9.17 -12.54 -1.13
C ALA A 266 -9.60 -13.54 -0.05
N GLU A 267 -10.27 -13.09 1.02
CA GLU A 267 -10.63 -13.94 2.16
C GLU A 267 -11.53 -15.14 1.77
N HIS A 268 -12.30 -15.04 0.68
CA HIS A 268 -13.14 -16.13 0.16
C HIS A 268 -12.39 -17.13 -0.75
N ASP A 269 -11.15 -16.84 -1.15
CA ASP A 269 -10.35 -17.72 -2.00
C ASP A 269 -9.78 -18.90 -1.19
N ASN A 270 -10.08 -20.11 -1.64
CA ASN A 270 -9.70 -21.35 -0.96
C ASN A 270 -8.25 -21.79 -1.21
N GLN A 271 -7.49 -21.04 -2.03
CA GLN A 271 -6.04 -21.21 -2.24
C GLN A 271 -5.59 -22.62 -2.64
N SER A 272 -6.48 -23.43 -3.23
CA SER A 272 -6.22 -24.84 -3.61
C SER A 272 -5.11 -25.03 -4.66
N TYR A 273 -4.71 -23.96 -5.35
CA TYR A 273 -3.61 -23.93 -6.31
C TYR A 273 -2.22 -23.80 -5.65
N VAL A 274 -2.15 -23.50 -4.35
CA VAL A 274 -0.88 -23.36 -3.63
C VAL A 274 -0.39 -24.75 -3.21
N PRO A 275 0.87 -25.13 -3.47
CA PRO A 275 1.43 -26.40 -3.03
C PRO A 275 1.30 -26.60 -1.51
N ALA A 276 1.00 -27.83 -1.11
CA ALA A 276 0.86 -28.20 0.30
C ALA A 276 2.15 -27.91 1.09
N GLY A 277 2.00 -27.35 2.30
CA GLY A 277 3.11 -27.01 3.19
C GLY A 277 3.83 -25.69 2.87
N GLU A 278 3.60 -25.06 1.70
CA GLU A 278 4.28 -23.82 1.35
C GLU A 278 3.88 -22.66 2.28
N ILE A 279 2.58 -22.48 2.52
CA ILE A 279 2.06 -21.47 3.45
C ILE A 279 2.54 -21.72 4.88
N ASP A 280 2.53 -22.97 5.35
CA ASP A 280 2.93 -23.32 6.72
C ASP A 280 4.43 -23.05 6.94
N ARG A 281 5.26 -23.35 5.93
CA ARG A 281 6.68 -23.01 5.94
C ARG A 281 6.88 -21.50 6.07
N TRP A 282 6.21 -20.70 5.23
CA TRP A 282 6.30 -19.24 5.32
C TRP A 282 5.76 -18.70 6.64
N ALA A 283 4.73 -19.32 7.21
CA ALA A 283 4.20 -18.96 8.52
C ALA A 283 5.20 -19.23 9.65
N GLY A 284 5.84 -20.40 9.67
CA GLY A 284 6.75 -20.79 10.74
C GLY A 284 8.14 -20.15 10.65
N GLU A 285 8.63 -19.90 9.44
CA GLU A 285 10.00 -19.44 9.20
C GLU A 285 10.09 -17.94 8.93
N ASN A 286 9.02 -17.34 8.39
CA ASN A 286 9.09 -16.02 7.75
C ASN A 286 7.95 -15.06 8.14
N ASP A 287 7.22 -15.27 9.24
CA ASP A 287 6.27 -14.25 9.72
C ASP A 287 7.04 -12.95 10.07
N PRO A 288 6.72 -11.81 9.44
CA PRO A 288 7.47 -10.57 9.64
C PRO A 288 7.38 -10.03 11.08
N ILE A 289 6.25 -10.24 11.75
CA ILE A 289 6.04 -9.79 13.12
C ILE A 289 6.86 -10.67 14.07
N ASP A 290 6.79 -11.99 13.94
CA ASP A 290 7.56 -12.90 14.81
C ASP A 290 9.07 -12.69 14.64
N ARG A 291 9.53 -12.49 13.40
CA ARG A 291 10.93 -12.15 13.10
C ARG A 291 11.34 -10.85 13.76
N TYR A 292 10.51 -9.81 13.67
CA TYR A 292 10.83 -8.52 14.25
C TYR A 292 10.78 -8.52 15.78
N VAL A 293 9.85 -9.25 16.41
CA VAL A 293 9.83 -9.45 17.86
C VAL A 293 11.13 -10.10 18.35
N LYS A 294 11.59 -11.18 17.69
CA LYS A 294 12.87 -11.82 18.02
C LYS A 294 14.03 -10.83 17.92
N ARG A 295 14.03 -9.99 16.89
CA ARG A 295 15.04 -8.94 16.71
C ARG A 295 15.01 -7.91 17.84
N LEU A 296 13.85 -7.33 18.16
CA LEU A 296 13.72 -6.34 19.23
C LEU A 296 14.19 -6.91 20.57
N LEU A 297 13.79 -8.13 20.92
CA LEU A 297 14.25 -8.78 22.16
C LEU A 297 15.77 -9.02 22.21
N SER A 298 16.43 -9.13 21.06
CA SER A 298 17.90 -9.21 20.97
C SER A 298 18.61 -7.85 21.02
N GLU A 299 17.87 -6.75 20.90
CA GLU A 299 18.37 -5.37 20.91
C GLU A 299 17.97 -4.63 22.21
N ASP A 300 17.90 -5.36 23.33
CA ASP A 300 17.58 -4.84 24.67
C ASP A 300 16.20 -4.15 24.78
N PHE A 301 15.20 -4.63 24.04
CA PHE A 301 13.79 -4.31 24.31
C PHE A 301 13.21 -5.33 25.29
N ASP A 302 12.44 -4.84 26.26
CA ASP A 302 11.76 -5.69 27.23
C ASP A 302 10.42 -6.19 26.66
N ARG A 303 9.96 -7.33 27.17
CA ARG A 303 8.62 -7.84 26.85
C ARG A 303 7.51 -6.87 27.22
N SER A 304 7.73 -6.03 28.23
CA SER A 304 6.79 -4.98 28.67
C SER A 304 6.63 -3.86 27.63
N ASP A 305 7.68 -3.53 26.86
CA ASP A 305 7.58 -2.56 25.77
C ASP A 305 6.61 -3.08 24.69
N LEU A 306 6.82 -4.33 24.27
CA LEU A 306 5.99 -4.98 23.26
C LEU A 306 4.55 -5.14 23.74
N ALA A 307 4.36 -5.58 25.00
CA ALA A 307 3.03 -5.72 25.60
C ALA A 307 2.27 -4.39 25.68
N SER A 308 2.98 -3.27 25.92
CA SER A 308 2.38 -1.94 25.94
C SER A 308 1.89 -1.53 24.54
N VAL A 309 2.66 -1.83 23.49
CA VAL A 309 2.25 -1.62 22.10
C VAL A 309 1.03 -2.49 21.76
N ASP A 310 1.03 -3.75 22.14
CA ASP A 310 -0.09 -4.68 21.90
C ASP A 310 -1.37 -4.23 22.60
N ALA A 311 -1.28 -3.78 23.85
CA ALA A 311 -2.42 -3.25 24.61
C ALA A 311 -3.00 -2.00 23.95
N ARG A 312 -2.13 -1.10 23.46
CA ARG A 312 -2.56 0.08 22.70
C ARG A 312 -3.30 -0.30 21.42
N VAL A 313 -2.72 -1.18 20.60
CA VAL A 313 -3.34 -1.65 19.34
C VAL A 313 -4.71 -2.26 19.61
N LYS A 314 -4.83 -3.12 20.62
CA LYS A 314 -6.12 -3.71 21.00
C LYS A 314 -7.16 -2.64 21.33
N LYS A 315 -6.80 -1.66 22.16
CA LYS A 315 -7.71 -0.56 22.56
C LYS A 315 -8.18 0.24 21.34
N GLU A 316 -7.26 0.60 20.44
CA GLU A 316 -7.60 1.37 19.23
C GLU A 316 -8.55 0.61 18.30
N ILE A 317 -8.33 -0.70 18.12
CA ILE A 317 -9.19 -1.53 17.27
C ILE A 317 -10.58 -1.74 17.89
N ASP A 318 -10.65 -1.97 19.20
CA ASP A 318 -11.92 -2.10 19.92
C ASP A 318 -12.74 -0.81 19.76
N GLN A 319 -12.14 0.34 20.09
CA GLN A 319 -12.80 1.64 19.94
C GLN A 319 -13.24 1.91 18.50
N ALA A 320 -12.37 1.68 17.53
CA ALA A 320 -12.68 1.90 16.11
C ALA A 320 -13.82 1.01 15.60
N THR A 321 -13.94 -0.20 16.14
CA THR A 321 -15.03 -1.12 15.81
C THR A 321 -16.34 -0.60 16.36
N ASP A 322 -16.39 -0.22 17.64
CA ASP A 322 -17.59 0.30 18.29
C ASP A 322 -18.10 1.56 17.57
N GLU A 323 -17.18 2.47 17.21
CA GLU A 323 -17.49 3.68 16.43
C GLU A 323 -18.05 3.36 15.03
N ALA A 324 -17.51 2.34 14.35
CA ALA A 324 -17.97 1.94 13.03
C ALA A 324 -19.33 1.23 13.10
N GLU A 325 -19.56 0.39 14.11
CA GLU A 325 -20.85 -0.29 14.29
C GLU A 325 -21.98 0.71 14.55
N ALA A 326 -21.72 1.73 15.38
CA ALA A 326 -22.66 2.80 15.68
C ALA A 326 -22.89 3.79 14.53
N SER A 327 -22.03 3.80 13.50
CA SER A 327 -22.12 4.73 12.38
C SER A 327 -23.33 4.44 11.45
N PRO A 328 -23.99 5.48 10.91
CA PRO A 328 -25.10 5.31 9.97
C PRO A 328 -24.66 4.73 8.61
N MET A 329 -25.61 4.10 7.92
CA MET A 329 -25.46 3.76 6.49
C MET A 329 -25.57 5.03 5.62
N PRO A 330 -24.98 5.05 4.41
CA PRO A 330 -25.11 6.17 3.47
C PRO A 330 -26.57 6.40 3.05
N ASP A 331 -26.90 7.65 2.73
CA ASP A 331 -28.16 7.97 2.05
C ASP A 331 -28.07 7.53 0.57
N PRO A 332 -29.13 6.98 -0.05
CA PRO A 332 -29.12 6.62 -1.47
C PRO A 332 -28.63 7.74 -2.40
N THR A 333 -28.88 8.99 -2.04
CA THR A 333 -28.53 10.15 -2.84
C THR A 333 -27.05 10.54 -2.76
N ASP A 334 -26.27 9.96 -1.84
CA ASP A 334 -24.80 10.08 -1.78
C ASP A 334 -24.13 9.57 -3.05
N THR A 335 -24.77 8.66 -3.76
CA THR A 335 -24.31 8.13 -5.06
C THR A 335 -24.15 9.21 -6.14
N LEU A 336 -24.82 10.34 -6.01
CA LEU A 336 -24.78 11.46 -6.97
C LEU A 336 -23.68 12.48 -6.65
N VAL A 337 -23.14 12.44 -5.42
CA VAL A 337 -22.12 13.39 -4.97
C VAL A 337 -20.78 13.04 -5.64
N GLY A 338 -20.00 14.06 -6.03
CA GLY A 338 -18.61 13.89 -6.48
C GLY A 338 -18.41 13.20 -7.83
N ILE A 339 -19.46 13.04 -8.65
CA ILE A 339 -19.34 12.57 -10.04
C ILE A 339 -18.62 13.61 -10.90
N TYR A 340 -18.97 14.90 -10.73
CA TYR A 340 -18.25 16.03 -11.31
C TYR A 340 -18.03 17.11 -10.23
N ALA A 341 -17.18 18.08 -10.54
CA ALA A 341 -17.06 19.30 -9.73
C ALA A 341 -18.39 20.09 -9.74
N ASP A 342 -18.69 20.74 -8.63
CA ASP A 342 -19.94 21.46 -8.43
C ASP A 342 -20.05 22.72 -9.33
N PRO A 343 -21.18 22.95 -10.01
CA PRO A 343 -22.32 22.04 -10.14
C PRO A 343 -22.21 21.07 -11.33
N PRO A 344 -22.29 19.72 -11.10
CA PRO A 344 -22.80 18.83 -12.12
C PRO A 344 -24.26 19.17 -12.41
N THR A 345 -24.52 19.84 -13.53
CA THR A 345 -25.88 20.08 -14.03
C THR A 345 -26.36 18.90 -14.87
N VAL A 346 -26.60 17.74 -14.23
CA VAL A 346 -27.51 16.75 -14.82
C VAL A 346 -28.89 17.05 -14.28
N ALA A 347 -29.78 17.57 -15.13
CA ALA A 347 -31.19 17.69 -14.78
C ALA A 347 -31.68 16.33 -14.25
N PRO A 348 -32.42 16.27 -13.14
CA PRO A 348 -33.00 15.02 -12.67
C PRO A 348 -33.70 14.36 -13.85
N LEU A 349 -33.44 13.09 -14.10
CA LEU A 349 -34.21 12.35 -15.10
C LEU A 349 -35.69 12.55 -14.76
N TRP A 350 -36.53 12.79 -15.76
CA TRP A 350 -37.93 13.21 -15.60
C TRP A 350 -38.74 12.33 -14.61
N PHE A 351 -38.36 11.07 -14.42
CA PHE A 351 -38.97 10.15 -13.44
C PHE A 351 -38.49 10.35 -11.99
N ARG A 352 -37.59 11.31 -11.73
CA ARG A 352 -37.06 11.72 -10.41
C ARG A 352 -37.44 13.18 -10.06
N GLU A 353 -38.24 13.85 -10.88
CA GLU A 353 -38.78 15.17 -10.55
C GLU A 353 -39.62 15.10 -9.25
N GLY A 354 -39.35 16.01 -8.31
CA GLY A 354 -40.03 16.07 -7.01
C GLY A 354 -39.31 15.40 -5.83
N ILE A 355 -38.18 14.72 -6.06
CA ILE A 355 -37.29 14.24 -4.99
C ILE A 355 -36.35 15.37 -4.59
N LYS A 356 -36.52 15.95 -3.40
CA LYS A 356 -35.61 16.98 -2.86
C LYS A 356 -34.21 16.37 -2.70
N SER A 357 -33.23 16.91 -3.41
CA SER A 357 -31.91 16.30 -3.62
C SER A 357 -31.01 16.35 -2.38
N ALA A 358 -30.12 15.35 -2.23
CA ALA A 358 -28.97 15.34 -1.30
C ALA A 358 -28.13 16.63 -1.30
N VAL A 359 -28.16 17.36 -2.41
CA VAL A 359 -27.22 18.43 -2.72
C VAL A 359 -27.35 19.61 -1.75
N GLU A 360 -28.53 19.83 -1.16
CA GLU A 360 -28.74 20.90 -0.17
C GLU A 360 -28.32 20.51 1.26
N VAL A 361 -28.21 19.21 1.59
CA VAL A 361 -28.01 18.74 2.98
C VAL A 361 -26.61 18.20 3.24
N HIS A 362 -25.93 17.69 2.20
CA HIS A 362 -24.68 16.96 2.34
C HIS A 362 -23.47 17.71 1.75
N GLU A 363 -23.40 19.01 2.02
CA GLU A 363 -22.25 19.85 1.67
C GLU A 363 -20.93 19.22 2.17
N ARG A 364 -19.92 19.36 1.30
CA ARG A 364 -18.58 18.77 1.39
C ARG A 364 -17.97 18.85 2.81
N PRO A 365 -17.31 17.79 3.30
CA PRO A 365 -16.27 17.96 4.31
C PRO A 365 -15.17 18.85 3.73
N ALA A 366 -14.74 19.88 4.47
CA ALA A 366 -13.73 20.87 4.07
C ALA A 366 -12.37 20.27 3.63
N SER A 367 -12.14 18.96 3.84
CA SER A 367 -10.94 18.23 3.45
C SER A 367 -10.93 17.73 1.99
N TRP A 368 -12.05 17.79 1.27
CA TRP A 368 -12.08 17.47 -0.17
C TRP A 368 -11.75 18.72 -0.99
N GLY A 369 -10.45 18.97 -1.17
CA GLY A 369 -9.92 20.18 -1.76
C GLY A 369 -10.39 20.47 -3.18
N THR A 370 -10.71 21.73 -3.43
CA THR A 370 -9.87 22.57 -4.29
C THR A 370 -9.42 23.74 -3.42
N HIS A 371 -8.16 24.15 -3.54
CA HIS A 371 -7.65 25.36 -2.92
C HIS A 371 -8.65 26.51 -3.07
N ASP A 372 -9.22 26.98 -1.97
CA ASP A 372 -9.70 28.34 -1.91
C ASP A 372 -8.46 29.25 -1.91
N VAL A 373 -8.53 30.27 -2.74
CA VAL A 373 -7.46 31.23 -3.08
C VAL A 373 -7.00 32.02 -1.86
#